data_AF-A0A438CCS4-F1
#
_entry.id   AF-A0A438CCS4-F1
#
_cell.length_a   1.000
_cell.length_b   1.000
_cell.length_c   1.000
_cell.angle_alpha   90.00
_cell.angle_beta   90.00
_cell.angle_gamma   90.00
#
_symmetry.space_group_name_H-M   'P 1'
#
loop_
_entity.id
_entity.type
_entity.pdbx_description
1 polymer ?
#
loop_
_entity_poly.entity_id
_entity_poly.type
_entity_poly.pdbx_seq_one_letter_code
_entity_poly.pdbx_strand_id
1 'polypeptide(L)'
;MPTSREFEEVCNTFREGGALIDLMRLKLFPFHFEGQGKIWLNSLRPRSIRNWVDLQAEFLKKFFPTHRTNGLKRQISNFSAKENEKFHECWERYMEAINACPHHGFDTWLLVSYFYDGMSSSMKQILETMCGGDFMSKNPEEAMDFLSYVSEVSRGWDEPNSREKGKFPSQPTQNPKGGMYVLSEDMT
;
A
#
# COMPACT_ATOMS: atom_id res chain seq x y z
N MET A 1 5.17 -11.60 -15.29
CA MET A 1 6.55 -11.88 -14.84
C MET A 1 6.58 -13.26 -14.18
N PRO A 2 7.69 -14.04 -14.23
CA PRO A 2 7.83 -15.32 -13.52
C PRO A 2 7.78 -15.22 -11.99
N THR A 3 7.70 -13.99 -11.49
CA THR A 3 7.54 -13.59 -10.10
C THR A 3 6.31 -12.68 -9.93
N SER A 4 5.47 -12.59 -10.98
CA SER A 4 4.21 -11.85 -10.94
C SER A 4 3.25 -12.60 -10.05
N ARG A 5 2.69 -11.89 -9.07
CA ARG A 5 1.70 -12.43 -8.15
C ARG A 5 0.58 -13.16 -8.88
N GLU A 6 0.03 -12.58 -9.95
CA GLU A 6 -1.03 -13.19 -10.77
C GLU A 6 -0.64 -14.55 -11.38
N PHE A 7 0.59 -14.69 -11.88
CA PHE A 7 1.04 -15.95 -12.48
C PHE A 7 1.25 -17.03 -11.41
N GLU A 8 1.80 -16.64 -10.26
CA GLU A 8 1.94 -17.53 -9.11
C GLU A 8 0.58 -17.94 -8.53
N GLU A 9 -0.39 -17.02 -8.45
CA GLU A 9 -1.77 -17.33 -8.04
C GLU A 9 -2.41 -18.37 -8.96
N VAL A 10 -2.27 -18.23 -10.29
CA VAL A 10 -2.72 -19.24 -11.26
C VAL A 10 -2.05 -20.59 -11.00
N CYS A 11 -0.73 -20.61 -10.80
CA CYS A 11 0.01 -21.85 -10.54
C CYS A 11 -0.36 -22.49 -9.18
N ASN A 12 -0.71 -21.68 -8.19
CA ASN A 12 -1.09 -22.15 -6.86
C ASN A 12 -2.55 -22.65 -6.77
N THR A 13 -3.37 -22.44 -7.81
CA THR A 13 -4.70 -23.07 -7.89
C THR A 13 -4.63 -24.59 -8.05
N PHE A 14 -3.51 -25.12 -8.55
CA PHE A 14 -3.29 -26.56 -8.69
C PHE A 14 -2.91 -27.18 -7.34
N ARG A 15 -3.69 -28.15 -6.84
CA ARG A 15 -3.39 -28.89 -5.61
C ARG A 15 -2.46 -30.08 -5.87
N GLU A 16 -1.29 -29.79 -6.40
CA GLU A 16 -0.34 -30.81 -6.85
C GLU A 16 1.02 -30.71 -6.13
N GLY A 17 1.86 -31.74 -6.26
CA GLY A 17 3.22 -31.73 -5.71
C GLY A 17 4.14 -30.73 -6.42
N GLY A 18 5.15 -30.21 -5.72
CA GLY A 18 6.03 -29.13 -6.21
C GLY A 18 6.71 -29.40 -7.56
N ALA A 19 7.12 -30.64 -7.84
CA ALA A 19 7.73 -31.00 -9.14
C ALA A 19 6.73 -30.91 -10.31
N LEU A 20 5.46 -31.21 -10.07
CA LEU A 20 4.41 -31.09 -11.09
C LEU A 20 4.04 -29.61 -11.31
N ILE A 21 4.02 -28.81 -10.24
CA ILE A 21 3.83 -27.36 -10.32
C ILE A 21 4.96 -26.71 -11.15
N ASP A 22 6.22 -27.10 -10.95
CA ASP A 22 7.34 -26.57 -11.74
C ASP A 22 7.24 -26.95 -13.23
N LEU A 23 6.79 -28.17 -13.53
CA LEU A 23 6.51 -28.58 -14.90
C LEU A 23 5.35 -27.78 -15.51
N MET A 24 4.30 -27.52 -14.74
CA MET A 24 3.17 -26.68 -15.16
C MET A 24 3.63 -25.25 -15.42
N ARG A 25 4.40 -24.64 -14.52
CA ARG A 25 4.99 -23.30 -14.70
C ARG A 25 5.76 -23.22 -16.01
N LEU A 26 6.64 -24.18 -16.30
CA LEU A 26 7.39 -24.23 -17.56
C LEU A 26 6.48 -24.28 -18.80
N LYS A 27 5.38 -25.04 -18.73
CA LYS A 27 4.42 -25.18 -19.84
C LYS A 27 3.54 -23.96 -20.01
N LEU A 28 3.14 -23.30 -18.93
CA LEU A 28 2.20 -22.18 -18.94
C LEU A 28 2.90 -20.84 -19.16
N PHE A 29 4.15 -20.70 -18.73
CA PHE A 29 4.90 -19.46 -18.84
C PHE A 29 4.99 -18.85 -20.25
N PRO A 30 5.16 -19.62 -21.34
CA PRO A 30 5.13 -19.07 -22.70
C PRO A 30 3.82 -18.35 -23.07
N PHE A 31 2.70 -18.73 -22.44
CA PHE A 31 1.38 -18.14 -22.68
C PHE A 31 1.16 -16.87 -21.86
N HIS A 32 1.96 -16.65 -20.81
CA HIS A 32 1.95 -15.41 -20.02
C HIS A 32 2.54 -14.21 -20.79
N PHE A 33 3.32 -14.46 -21.84
CA PHE A 33 3.96 -13.40 -22.62
C PHE A 33 3.32 -13.20 -23.98
N GLU A 34 3.16 -11.93 -24.31
CA GLU A 34 2.94 -11.45 -25.66
C GLU A 34 4.16 -10.63 -26.14
N GLY A 35 4.22 -10.35 -27.44
CA GLY A 35 5.25 -9.49 -28.03
C GLY A 35 6.68 -9.95 -27.76
N GLN A 36 7.53 -9.02 -27.28
CA GLN A 36 8.98 -9.24 -27.15
C GLN A 36 9.36 -10.37 -26.18
N GLY A 37 8.55 -10.63 -25.14
CA GLY A 37 8.79 -11.72 -24.19
C GLY A 37 8.68 -13.09 -24.85
N LYS A 38 7.66 -13.28 -25.68
CA LYS A 38 7.42 -14.51 -26.44
C LYS A 38 8.47 -14.73 -27.52
N ILE A 39 8.86 -13.67 -28.23
CA ILE A 39 9.93 -13.71 -29.24
C ILE A 39 11.25 -14.14 -28.60
N TRP A 40 11.62 -13.54 -27.46
CA TRP A 40 12.82 -13.92 -26.73
C TRP A 40 12.79 -15.38 -26.31
N LEU A 41 11.70 -15.84 -25.68
CA LEU A 41 11.59 -17.22 -25.20
C LEU A 41 11.76 -18.24 -26.33
N ASN A 42 11.16 -17.97 -27.50
CA ASN A 42 11.26 -18.82 -28.69
C ASN A 42 12.65 -18.79 -29.35
N SER A 43 13.46 -17.76 -29.09
CA SER A 43 14.84 -17.64 -29.61
C SER A 43 15.89 -18.36 -28.77
N LEU A 44 15.52 -18.88 -27.60
CA LEU A 44 16.42 -19.65 -26.76
C LEU A 44 16.81 -20.96 -27.45
N ARG A 45 18.04 -21.43 -27.20
CA ARG A 45 18.50 -22.70 -27.77
C ARG A 45 17.64 -23.85 -27.26
N PRO A 46 17.26 -24.82 -28.11
CA PRO A 46 16.54 -26.00 -27.65
C PRO A 46 17.24 -26.66 -26.46
N ARG A 47 16.47 -27.01 -25.42
CA ARG A 47 16.96 -27.66 -24.19
C ARG A 47 17.96 -26.82 -23.36
N SER A 48 18.07 -25.52 -23.59
CA SER A 48 18.91 -24.64 -22.75
C SER A 48 18.33 -24.37 -21.37
N ILE A 49 17.01 -24.48 -21.22
CA ILE A 49 16.27 -24.36 -19.95
C ILE A 49 15.83 -25.78 -19.56
N ARG A 50 16.26 -26.25 -18.38
CA ARG A 50 15.97 -27.63 -17.93
C ARG A 50 14.88 -27.67 -16.87
N ASN A 51 14.75 -26.61 -16.08
CA ASN A 51 13.80 -26.52 -14.98
C ASN A 51 13.31 -25.07 -14.82
N TRP A 52 12.35 -24.86 -13.92
CA TRP A 52 11.77 -23.55 -13.63
C TRP A 52 12.80 -22.53 -13.15
N VAL A 53 13.75 -22.95 -12.31
CA VAL A 53 14.81 -22.10 -11.77
C VAL A 53 15.71 -21.54 -12.88
N ASP A 54 16.10 -22.38 -13.85
CA ASP A 54 16.89 -21.95 -15.01
C ASP A 54 16.15 -20.89 -15.83
N LEU A 55 14.85 -21.08 -16.05
CA LEU A 55 13.99 -20.13 -16.78
C LEU A 55 13.90 -18.79 -16.05
N GLN A 56 13.68 -18.81 -14.73
CA GLN A 56 13.66 -17.61 -13.91
C GLN A 56 14.99 -16.85 -14.00
N ALA A 57 16.12 -17.56 -13.91
CA ALA A 57 17.45 -16.95 -13.98
C ALA A 57 17.72 -16.28 -15.34
N GLU A 58 17.47 -16.98 -16.45
CA GLU A 58 17.67 -16.39 -17.79
C GLU A 58 16.68 -15.26 -18.07
N PHE A 59 15.44 -15.35 -17.56
CA PHE A 59 14.47 -14.27 -17.66
C PHE A 59 14.93 -13.01 -16.93
N LEU A 60 15.33 -13.14 -15.67
CA LEU A 60 15.83 -12.00 -14.88
C LEU A 60 17.07 -11.38 -15.53
N LYS A 61 18.00 -12.20 -16.02
CA LYS A 61 19.17 -11.72 -16.76
C LYS A 61 18.81 -10.92 -18.00
N LYS A 62 17.79 -11.33 -18.75
CA LYS A 62 17.35 -10.66 -19.98
C LYS A 62 16.59 -9.35 -19.71
N PHE A 63 15.63 -9.39 -18.80
CA PHE A 63 14.66 -8.28 -18.62
C PHE A 63 14.97 -7.39 -17.42
N PHE A 64 15.77 -7.88 -16.46
CA PHE A 64 16.16 -7.18 -15.24
C PHE A 64 17.69 -7.16 -15.07
N PRO A 65 18.42 -6.56 -16.03
CA PRO A 65 19.86 -6.43 -15.91
C PRO A 65 20.23 -5.73 -14.61
N THR A 66 21.41 -6.01 -14.08
CA THR A 66 21.85 -5.59 -12.73
C THR A 66 21.64 -4.10 -12.47
N HIS A 67 21.95 -3.22 -13.43
CA HIS A 67 21.75 -1.77 -13.27
C HIS A 67 20.28 -1.39 -13.08
N ARG A 68 19.35 -2.05 -13.80
CA ARG A 68 17.91 -1.83 -13.69
C ARG A 68 17.42 -2.30 -12.33
N THR A 69 17.79 -3.53 -11.94
CA THR A 69 17.45 -4.08 -10.63
C THR A 69 17.96 -3.18 -9.50
N ASN A 70 19.21 -2.70 -9.57
CA ASN A 70 19.76 -1.79 -8.58
C ASN A 70 19.04 -0.43 -8.56
N GLY A 71 18.58 0.06 -9.72
CA GLY A 71 17.73 1.25 -9.81
C GLY A 71 16.43 1.08 -9.04
N LEU A 72 15.73 -0.03 -9.25
CA LEU A 72 14.47 -0.33 -8.56
C LEU A 72 14.69 -0.55 -7.05
N LYS A 73 15.73 -1.28 -6.65
CA LYS A 73 16.10 -1.44 -5.23
C LYS A 73 16.32 -0.10 -4.53
N ARG A 74 16.96 0.86 -5.21
CA ARG A 74 17.15 2.22 -4.68
C ARG A 74 15.85 3.01 -4.57
N GLN A 75 14.89 2.80 -5.47
CA GLN A 75 13.56 3.43 -5.35
C GLN A 75 12.82 2.94 -4.11
N ILE A 76 12.99 1.65 -3.76
CA ILE A 76 12.44 1.08 -2.52
C ILE A 76 13.19 1.62 -1.30
N SER A 77 14.52 1.51 -1.26
CA SER A 77 15.31 1.83 -0.06
C SER A 77 15.40 3.33 0.27
N ASN A 78 15.32 4.18 -0.75
CA ASN A 78 15.40 5.63 -0.60
C ASN A 78 14.04 6.29 -0.82
N PHE A 79 12.97 5.54 -0.57
CA PHE A 79 11.61 6.04 -0.73
C PHE A 79 11.38 7.26 0.17
N SER A 80 10.69 8.25 -0.35
CA SER A 80 10.24 9.41 0.42
C SER A 80 8.84 9.81 -0.03
N ALA A 81 8.01 10.22 0.92
CA ALA A 81 6.73 10.86 0.65
C ALA A 81 6.96 12.15 -0.15
N LYS A 82 6.04 12.45 -1.07
CA LYS A 82 6.02 13.72 -1.80
C LYS A 82 5.35 14.80 -0.93
N GLU A 83 5.59 16.04 -1.29
CA GLU A 83 4.92 17.17 -0.65
C GLU A 83 3.40 17.06 -0.84
N ASN A 84 2.64 17.22 0.26
CA ASN A 84 1.17 17.11 0.31
C ASN A 84 0.60 15.78 -0.20
N GLU A 85 1.41 14.72 -0.26
CA GLU A 85 0.93 13.38 -0.62
C GLU A 85 0.02 12.83 0.47
N LYS A 86 -1.08 12.17 0.10
CA LYS A 86 -1.96 11.51 1.06
C LYS A 86 -1.39 10.15 1.46
N PHE A 87 -1.82 9.63 2.62
CA PHE A 87 -1.27 8.36 3.12
C PHE A 87 -1.51 7.21 2.12
N HIS A 88 -2.74 7.05 1.61
CA HIS A 88 -3.04 5.99 0.63
C HIS A 88 -2.23 6.11 -0.66
N GLU A 89 -2.11 7.33 -1.23
CA GLU A 89 -1.32 7.56 -2.44
C GLU A 89 0.16 7.21 -2.23
N CYS A 90 0.70 7.58 -1.06
CA CYS A 90 2.07 7.26 -0.65
C CYS A 90 2.27 5.75 -0.52
N TRP A 91 1.34 5.06 0.16
CA TRP A 91 1.39 3.60 0.34
C TRP A 91 1.28 2.85 -1.00
N GLU A 92 0.31 3.21 -1.84
CA GLU A 92 0.13 2.60 -3.17
C GLU A 92 1.39 2.76 -4.02
N ARG A 93 1.99 3.95 -4.06
CA ARG A 93 3.24 4.20 -4.78
C ARG A 93 4.41 3.38 -4.24
N TYR A 94 4.46 3.15 -2.92
CA TYR A 94 5.48 2.29 -2.33
C TYR A 94 5.29 0.82 -2.74
N MET A 95 4.04 0.34 -2.70
CA MET A 95 3.70 -1.02 -3.14
C MET A 95 3.97 -1.24 -4.63
N GLU A 96 3.71 -0.25 -5.48
CA GLU A 96 4.12 -0.27 -6.89
C GLU A 96 5.63 -0.42 -7.06
N ALA A 97 6.43 0.30 -6.26
CA ALA A 97 7.89 0.20 -6.31
C ALA A 97 8.39 -1.21 -5.91
N ILE A 98 7.79 -1.82 -4.88
CA ILE A 98 8.07 -3.20 -4.47
C ILE A 98 7.69 -4.17 -5.60
N ASN A 99 6.47 -4.04 -6.14
CA ASN A 99 5.93 -4.91 -7.18
C ASN A 99 6.69 -4.79 -8.51
N ALA A 100 7.35 -3.66 -8.77
CA ALA A 100 8.22 -3.49 -9.94
C ALA A 100 9.51 -4.32 -9.84
N CYS A 101 9.92 -4.74 -8.64
CA CYS A 101 11.13 -5.51 -8.39
C CYS A 101 10.87 -6.67 -7.40
N PRO A 102 10.02 -7.65 -7.72
CA PRO A 102 9.65 -8.73 -6.79
C PRO A 102 10.84 -9.60 -6.34
N HIS A 103 11.96 -9.56 -7.08
CA HIS A 103 13.25 -10.17 -6.72
C HIS A 103 14.19 -9.20 -5.98
N HIS A 104 13.65 -8.20 -5.27
CA HIS A 104 14.43 -7.18 -4.56
C HIS A 104 15.30 -7.78 -3.44
N GLY A 105 14.88 -8.87 -2.80
CA GLY A 105 15.66 -9.57 -1.77
C GLY A 105 15.80 -8.81 -0.45
N PHE A 106 14.89 -7.86 -0.19
CA PHE A 106 14.72 -7.21 1.10
C PHE A 106 13.75 -8.05 1.94
N ASP A 107 14.04 -8.23 3.22
CA ASP A 107 13.07 -8.82 4.14
C ASP A 107 11.91 -7.85 4.45
N THR A 108 10.81 -8.41 4.96
CA THR A 108 9.58 -7.66 5.26
C THR A 108 9.85 -6.50 6.22
N TRP A 109 10.71 -6.70 7.21
CA TRP A 109 10.99 -5.68 8.21
C TRP A 109 11.70 -4.47 7.61
N LEU A 110 12.67 -4.71 6.74
CA LEU A 110 13.39 -3.65 6.05
C LEU A 110 12.46 -2.88 5.10
N LEU A 111 11.51 -3.55 4.45
CA LEU A 111 10.47 -2.88 3.66
C LEU A 111 9.58 -1.98 4.54
N VAL A 112 9.17 -2.43 5.72
CA VAL A 112 8.40 -1.63 6.67
C VAL A 112 9.22 -0.42 7.14
N SER A 113 10.48 -0.63 7.52
CA SER A 113 11.38 0.43 7.98
C SER A 113 11.60 1.50 6.92
N TYR A 114 11.87 1.12 5.66
CA TYR A 114 12.06 2.08 4.58
C TYR A 114 10.81 2.93 4.32
N PHE A 115 9.62 2.31 4.36
CA PHE A 115 8.39 3.07 4.24
C PHE A 115 8.25 4.04 5.41
N TYR A 116 8.40 3.54 6.65
CA TYR A 116 8.30 4.35 7.85
C TYR A 116 9.24 5.55 7.79
N ASP A 117 10.52 5.33 7.51
CA ASP A 117 11.52 6.40 7.42
C ASP A 117 11.19 7.43 6.34
N GLY A 118 10.66 6.97 5.20
CA GLY A 118 10.26 7.80 4.07
C GLY A 118 8.97 8.60 4.28
N MET A 119 8.14 8.27 5.28
CA MET A 119 6.90 9.00 5.56
C MET A 119 7.16 10.43 6.07
N SER A 120 6.22 11.33 5.79
CA SER A 120 6.19 12.65 6.40
C SER A 120 5.90 12.56 7.90
N SER A 121 6.27 13.60 8.66
CA SER A 121 6.01 13.65 10.11
C SER A 121 4.51 13.55 10.44
N SER A 122 3.64 14.12 9.60
CA SER A 122 2.18 14.03 9.80
C SER A 122 1.66 12.61 9.55
N MET A 123 2.14 11.92 8.53
CA MET A 123 1.79 10.51 8.28
C MET A 123 2.23 9.62 9.44
N LYS A 124 3.45 9.82 9.96
CA LYS A 124 3.95 9.11 11.15
C LYS A 124 3.03 9.34 12.34
N GLN A 125 2.68 10.58 12.63
CA GLN A 125 1.80 10.90 13.75
C GLN A 125 0.42 10.21 13.65
N ILE A 126 -0.17 10.18 12.45
CA ILE A 126 -1.44 9.49 12.22
C ILE A 126 -1.29 7.98 12.40
N LEU A 127 -0.22 7.40 11.84
CA LEU A 127 0.08 5.98 11.97
C LEU A 127 0.22 5.57 13.45
N GLU A 128 1.02 6.29 14.22
CA GLU A 128 1.21 6.03 15.65
C GLU A 128 -0.10 6.16 16.43
N THR A 129 -0.90 7.19 16.11
CA THR A 129 -2.21 7.42 16.74
C THR A 129 -3.17 6.26 16.49
N MET A 130 -3.27 5.79 15.25
CA MET A 130 -4.12 4.65 14.88
C MET A 130 -3.61 3.32 15.47
N CYS A 131 -2.30 3.19 15.63
CA CYS A 131 -1.68 2.00 16.20
C CYS A 131 -1.94 1.88 17.72
N GLY A 132 -2.27 2.99 18.39
CA GLY A 132 -2.28 3.07 19.85
C GLY A 132 -0.88 3.30 20.45
N GLY A 133 0.05 3.84 19.65
CA GLY A 133 1.46 4.03 19.97
C GLY A 133 2.36 2.94 19.39
N ASP A 134 3.67 3.20 19.46
CA ASP A 134 4.81 2.35 19.06
C ASP A 134 4.54 1.34 17.93
N PHE A 135 4.24 1.85 16.73
CA PHE A 135 4.07 1.04 15.52
C PHE A 135 5.26 0.13 15.25
N MET A 136 6.48 0.59 15.54
CA MET A 136 7.73 -0.15 15.30
C MET A 136 7.94 -1.32 16.28
N SER A 137 7.07 -1.54 17.26
CA SER A 137 7.07 -2.74 18.10
C SER A 137 6.35 -3.94 17.49
N LYS A 138 5.58 -3.73 16.42
CA LYS A 138 4.85 -4.81 15.72
C LYS A 138 5.81 -5.77 15.04
N ASN A 139 5.37 -7.03 14.88
CA ASN A 139 6.07 -7.92 13.97
C ASN A 139 5.90 -7.45 12.50
N PRO A 140 6.82 -7.84 11.59
CA PRO A 140 6.85 -7.30 10.23
C PRO A 140 5.57 -7.56 9.43
N GLU A 141 4.96 -8.73 9.60
CA GLU A 141 3.74 -9.11 8.90
C GLU A 141 2.55 -8.27 9.36
N GLU A 142 2.35 -8.13 10.68
CA GLU A 142 1.32 -7.26 11.25
C GLU A 142 1.52 -5.79 10.87
N ALA A 143 2.78 -5.33 10.80
CA ALA A 143 3.09 -3.97 10.39
C ALA A 143 2.68 -3.71 8.93
N MET A 144 2.96 -4.66 8.03
CA MET A 144 2.57 -4.59 6.61
C MET A 144 1.04 -4.58 6.44
N ASP A 145 0.34 -5.45 7.17
CA ASP A 145 -1.12 -5.50 7.17
C ASP A 145 -1.73 -4.21 7.73
N PHE A 146 -1.14 -3.67 8.79
CA PHE A 146 -1.59 -2.43 9.41
C PHE A 146 -1.40 -1.22 8.50
N LEU A 147 -0.27 -1.11 7.79
CA LEU A 147 -0.05 -0.06 6.79
C LEU A 147 -1.11 -0.12 5.67
N SER A 148 -1.45 -1.33 5.23
CA SER A 148 -2.52 -1.54 4.24
C SER A 148 -3.89 -1.11 4.78
N TYR A 149 -4.19 -1.45 6.04
CA TYR A 149 -5.42 -1.00 6.72
C TYR A 149 -5.50 0.53 6.81
N VAL A 150 -4.42 1.20 7.26
CA VAL A 150 -4.38 2.66 7.39
C VAL A 150 -4.52 3.33 6.03
N SER A 151 -3.90 2.77 4.99
CA SER A 151 -4.10 3.22 3.60
C SER A 151 -5.59 3.20 3.24
N GLU A 152 -6.29 2.10 3.43
CA GLU A 152 -7.72 2.00 3.10
C GLU A 152 -8.59 2.98 3.90
N VAL A 153 -8.36 3.12 5.20
CA VAL A 153 -9.08 4.09 6.04
C VAL A 153 -8.79 5.52 5.60
N SER A 154 -7.58 5.82 5.17
CA SER A 154 -7.16 7.17 4.79
C SER A 154 -7.83 7.73 3.54
N ARG A 155 -8.45 6.89 2.73
CA ARG A 155 -9.20 7.33 1.54
C ARG A 155 -10.39 8.24 1.89
N GLY A 156 -10.96 8.07 3.08
CA GLY A 156 -12.15 8.82 3.54
C GLY A 156 -11.85 10.12 4.27
N TRP A 157 -10.59 10.50 4.50
CA TRP A 157 -10.26 11.66 5.35
C TRP A 157 -10.56 13.02 4.71
N ASP A 158 -10.63 13.07 3.38
CA ASP A 158 -10.90 14.32 2.64
C ASP A 158 -12.38 14.53 2.32
N GLU A 159 -13.26 13.59 2.70
CA GLU A 159 -14.69 13.81 2.53
C GLU A 159 -15.11 14.99 3.43
N PRO A 160 -15.71 16.05 2.87
CA PRO A 160 -16.28 17.11 3.68
C PRO A 160 -17.31 16.45 4.59
N ASN A 161 -17.04 16.46 5.89
CA ASN A 161 -17.94 15.95 6.91
C ASN A 161 -19.21 16.81 6.88
N SER A 162 -20.13 16.52 5.96
CA SER A 162 -21.34 17.29 5.71
C SER A 162 -22.40 17.09 6.80
N ARG A 163 -22.05 16.38 7.88
CA ARG A 163 -22.99 15.99 8.95
C ARG A 163 -23.08 16.91 10.15
N GLU A 164 -22.38 18.05 10.18
CA GLU A 164 -22.65 19.09 11.19
C GLU A 164 -22.79 20.49 10.58
N LYS A 165 -23.82 20.69 9.76
CA LYS A 165 -24.55 21.96 9.75
C LYS A 165 -25.92 21.76 10.40
N GLY A 166 -25.88 21.37 11.66
CA GLY A 166 -27.04 21.38 12.54
C GLY A 166 -27.55 22.81 12.68
N LYS A 167 -28.69 23.08 12.06
CA LYS A 167 -29.51 24.29 12.25
C LYS A 167 -29.69 24.52 13.75
N PHE A 168 -29.22 25.64 14.28
CA PHE A 168 -29.69 26.11 15.59
C PHE A 168 -31.20 26.38 15.49
N PRO A 169 -32.06 25.73 16.28
CA PRO A 169 -33.45 26.15 16.39
C PRO A 169 -33.49 27.37 17.31
N SER A 170 -33.87 28.52 16.76
CA SER A 170 -34.27 29.70 17.53
C SER A 170 -35.42 29.32 18.48
N GLN A 171 -35.20 29.46 19.78
CA GLN A 171 -36.24 29.27 20.80
C GLN A 171 -37.34 30.34 20.65
N PRO A 172 -38.63 29.96 20.74
CA PRO A 172 -39.71 30.92 20.84
C PRO A 172 -39.79 31.50 22.26
N THR A 173 -39.81 32.82 22.36
CA THR A 173 -39.98 33.59 23.60
C THR A 173 -41.35 33.30 24.24
N GLN A 174 -41.35 32.66 25.41
CA GLN A 174 -42.52 32.59 26.28
C GLN A 174 -42.53 33.79 27.23
N ASN A 175 -43.54 34.65 27.09
CA ASN A 175 -43.93 35.59 28.13
C ASN A 175 -44.67 34.85 29.25
N PRO A 176 -44.43 35.21 30.51
CA PRO A 176 -45.50 35.25 31.50
C PRO A 176 -45.68 36.65 32.08
N LYS A 177 -46.93 37.11 32.08
CA LYS A 177 -47.40 38.28 32.84
C LYS A 177 -47.36 37.98 34.33
N GLY A 178 -46.91 38.94 35.13
CA GLY A 178 -47.30 39.05 36.54
C GLY A 178 -46.19 39.55 37.47
N GLY A 179 -46.30 40.79 37.93
CA GLY A 179 -45.48 41.32 39.03
C GLY A 179 -45.27 42.83 38.98
N MET A 180 -46.30 43.60 39.38
CA MET A 180 -46.11 45.00 39.80
C MET A 180 -45.45 45.01 41.17
N TYR A 181 -44.29 45.64 41.31
CA TYR A 181 -43.91 46.38 42.52
C TYR A 181 -43.13 47.64 42.12
N VAL A 182 -43.66 48.78 42.56
CA VAL A 182 -43.10 50.12 42.45
C VAL A 182 -42.11 50.30 43.59
N LEU A 183 -40.87 50.68 43.29
CA LEU A 183 -39.95 51.33 44.23
C LEU A 183 -39.06 52.31 43.45
N SER A 184 -39.29 53.61 43.67
CA SER A 184 -38.26 54.65 43.55
C SER A 184 -38.41 55.56 44.77
N GLU A 185 -37.37 55.63 45.58
CA GLU A 185 -37.24 56.47 46.77
C GLU A 185 -37.03 57.95 46.42
N ASP A 186 -37.71 58.80 47.20
CA ASP A 186 -37.41 60.12 47.76
C ASP A 186 -36.34 61.10 47.20
N MET A 187 -36.62 62.38 47.53
CA MET A 187 -35.72 63.55 47.62
C MET A 187 -35.31 64.19 46.28
N THR A 188 -35.58 65.47 45.98
CA THR A 188 -35.94 66.69 46.74
C THR A 188 -36.63 67.67 45.80
#